data_AF-A0A7Z1R504-F1
#
_entry.id   AF-A0A7Z1R504-F1
#
_cell.length_a   1.000
_cell.length_b   1.000
_cell.length_c   1.000
_cell.angle_alpha   90.00
_cell.angle_beta   90.00
_cell.angle_gamma   90.00
#
_symmetry.space_group_name_H-M   'P 1'
#
loop_
_entity.id
_entity.type
_entity.pdbx_description
1 polymer ?
#
loop_
_entity_poly.entity_id
_entity_poly.type
_entity_poly.pdbx_seq_one_letter_code
_entity_poly.pdbx_strand_id
1 'polypeptide(L)'
;MIRYAAEVAQVSRQTVLNHRRADPEFAAAEELARQDGVERLERDVMRRACGEDVERPSDLLSIFVLKALKPELYRDTVDHRVVGKVQHTIVIDLVPAPASSPVPIREVIALEDGGDDPGE
;
A
#
# COMPACT_ATOMS: atom_id res chain seq x y z
N MET A 1 -29.40 -2.00 9.88
CA MET A 1 -29.65 -2.96 10.98
C MET A 1 -30.12 -2.27 12.25
N ILE A 2 -29.27 -1.57 13.00
CA ILE A 2 -29.68 -0.93 14.28
C ILE A 2 -30.87 0.03 14.15
N ARG A 3 -30.97 0.83 13.06
CA ARG A 3 -32.09 1.78 12.88
C ARG A 3 -33.45 1.05 12.82
N TYR A 4 -33.55 0.00 12.01
CA TYR A 4 -34.79 -0.77 11.86
C TYR A 4 -35.13 -1.53 13.14
N ALA A 5 -34.15 -2.17 13.78
CA ALA A 5 -34.35 -2.85 15.05
C ALA A 5 -34.82 -1.89 16.15
N ALA A 6 -34.23 -0.69 16.24
CA ALA A 6 -34.63 0.34 17.20
C ALA A 6 -36.07 0.84 16.95
N GLU A 7 -36.45 1.01 15.69
CA GLU A 7 -37.81 1.39 15.29
C GLU A 7 -38.84 0.33 15.72
N VAL A 8 -38.58 -0.95 15.43
CA VAL A 8 -39.44 -2.07 15.86
C VAL A 8 -39.51 -2.18 17.38
N ALA A 9 -38.39 -1.99 18.07
CA ALA A 9 -38.32 -1.98 19.54
C ALA A 9 -38.86 -0.69 20.17
N GLN A 10 -39.35 0.26 19.37
CA GLN A 10 -39.86 1.57 19.80
C GLN A 10 -38.90 2.38 20.68
N VAL A 11 -37.60 2.25 20.41
CA VAL A 11 -36.55 3.02 21.08
C VAL A 11 -35.82 3.90 20.07
N SER A 12 -35.28 5.02 20.55
CA SER A 12 -34.43 5.84 19.69
C SER A 12 -33.12 5.10 19.38
N ARG A 13 -32.53 5.35 18.22
CA ARG A 13 -31.16 4.87 17.92
C ARG A 13 -30.17 5.32 18.99
N GLN A 14 -30.34 6.53 19.53
CA GLN A 14 -29.46 7.06 20.56
C GLN A 14 -29.55 6.24 21.86
N THR A 15 -30.75 5.75 22.21
CA THR A 15 -30.98 4.87 23.35
C THR A 15 -30.14 3.60 23.24
N VAL A 16 -30.18 2.93 22.07
CA VAL A 16 -29.35 1.73 21.81
C VAL A 16 -27.86 2.02 21.97
N LEU A 17 -27.38 3.13 21.41
CA LEU A 17 -25.98 3.52 21.52
C LEU A 17 -25.54 3.85 22.95
N ASN A 18 -26.45 4.40 23.77
CA ASN A 18 -26.20 4.67 25.18
C ASN A 18 -26.09 3.35 25.97
N HIS A 19 -27.01 2.41 25.74
CA HIS A 19 -26.96 1.08 26.36
C HIS A 19 -25.67 0.35 26.01
N ARG A 20 -25.26 0.36 24.73
CA ARG A 20 -23.99 -0.26 24.30
C ARG A 20 -22.75 0.30 24.99
N ARG A 21 -22.78 1.57 25.42
CA ARG A 21 -21.66 2.19 26.17
C ARG A 21 -21.69 1.90 27.66
N ALA A 22 -22.89 1.81 28.23
CA ALA A 22 -23.09 1.70 29.67
C ALA A 22 -23.14 0.24 30.15
N ASP A 23 -23.51 -0.69 29.28
CA ASP A 23 -23.75 -2.09 29.61
C ASP A 23 -22.89 -3.02 28.71
N PRO A 24 -21.80 -3.59 29.27
CA PRO A 24 -20.94 -4.53 28.55
C PRO A 24 -21.63 -5.82 28.11
N GLU A 25 -22.62 -6.30 28.87
CA GLU A 25 -23.38 -7.51 28.52
C GLU A 25 -24.26 -7.25 27.31
N PHE A 26 -24.97 -6.12 27.31
CA PHE A 26 -25.72 -5.66 26.14
C PHE A 26 -24.82 -5.50 24.91
N ALA A 27 -23.63 -4.93 25.07
CA ALA A 27 -22.69 -4.75 23.96
C ALA A 27 -22.22 -6.08 23.36
N ALA A 28 -21.96 -7.09 24.20
CA ALA A 28 -21.61 -8.44 23.75
C ALA A 28 -22.78 -9.12 23.03
N ALA A 29 -24.00 -9.00 23.56
CA ALA A 29 -25.20 -9.56 22.94
C ALA A 29 -25.51 -8.88 21.58
N GLU A 30 -25.38 -7.56 21.48
CA GLU A 30 -25.54 -6.82 20.23
C GLU A 30 -24.50 -7.27 19.18
N GLU A 31 -23.27 -7.52 19.60
CA GLU A 31 -22.22 -7.99 18.70
C GLU A 31 -22.51 -9.38 18.14
N LEU A 32 -22.94 -10.31 18.99
CA LEU A 32 -23.37 -11.65 18.55
C LEU A 32 -24.53 -11.56 17.56
N ALA A 33 -25.57 -10.78 17.88
CA ALA A 33 -26.70 -10.57 16.97
C ALA A 33 -26.28 -9.93 15.63
N ARG A 34 -25.25 -9.09 15.64
CA ARG A 34 -24.67 -8.52 14.42
C ARG A 34 -23.98 -9.58 13.58
N GLN A 35 -23.24 -10.50 14.20
CA GLN A 35 -22.58 -11.62 13.51
C GLN A 35 -23.61 -12.54 12.86
N ASP A 36 -24.66 -12.94 13.58
CA ASP A 36 -25.77 -13.73 13.02
C ASP A 36 -26.41 -13.04 11.80
N GLY A 37 -26.56 -11.71 11.87
CA GLY A 37 -27.06 -10.91 10.76
C GLY A 37 -26.14 -10.89 9.54
N VAL A 38 -24.82 -10.95 9.76
CA VAL A 38 -23.83 -11.07 8.68
C VAL A 38 -23.92 -12.45 8.03
N GLU A 39 -24.01 -13.54 8.80
CA GLU A 39 -24.17 -14.89 8.24
C GLU A 39 -25.42 -15.00 7.35
N ARG A 40 -26.52 -14.37 7.77
CA ARG A 40 -27.73 -14.31 6.95
C ARG A 40 -27.53 -13.51 5.67
N LEU A 41 -26.74 -12.44 5.72
CA LEU A 41 -26.39 -11.64 4.55
C LEU A 41 -25.48 -12.43 3.59
N GLU A 42 -24.52 -13.20 4.09
CA GLU A 42 -23.65 -14.05 3.28
C GLU A 42 -24.46 -15.07 2.48
N ARG A 43 -25.44 -15.72 3.11
CA ARG A 43 -26.36 -16.62 2.40
C ARG A 43 -27.11 -15.91 1.28
N ASP A 44 -27.62 -14.70 1.53
CA ASP A 44 -28.35 -13.95 0.51
C ASP A 44 -27.42 -13.47 -0.62
N VAL A 45 -26.19 -13.09 -0.31
CA VAL A 45 -25.15 -12.74 -1.28
C VAL A 45 -24.85 -13.94 -2.19
N MET A 46 -24.61 -15.11 -1.61
CA MET A 46 -24.34 -16.33 -2.38
C MET A 46 -25.52 -16.72 -3.27
N ARG A 47 -26.74 -16.70 -2.71
CA ARG A 47 -27.97 -16.98 -3.45
C ARG A 47 -28.12 -16.06 -4.68
N ARG A 48 -27.92 -14.75 -4.51
CA ARG A 48 -28.00 -13.76 -5.60
C ARG A 48 -26.85 -13.84 -6.59
N ALA A 49 -25.64 -14.16 -6.12
CA ALA A 49 -24.45 -14.28 -6.96
C ALA A 49 -24.51 -15.54 -7.84
N CYS A 50 -25.08 -16.63 -7.33
CA CYS A 50 -25.24 -17.90 -8.07
C CYS A 50 -26.54 -17.97 -8.87
N GLY A 51 -27.49 -17.07 -8.64
CA GLY A 51 -28.79 -17.05 -9.32
C GLY A 51 -29.74 -18.16 -8.88
N GLU A 52 -29.54 -18.73 -7.69
CA GLU A 52 -30.37 -19.81 -7.14
C GLU A 52 -31.66 -19.22 -6.54
N ASP A 53 -32.82 -19.60 -7.09
CA ASP A 53 -34.14 -19.13 -6.62
C ASP A 53 -34.29 -17.60 -6.52
N VAL A 54 -33.65 -16.84 -7.42
CA VAL A 54 -33.76 -15.38 -7.50
C VAL A 54 -34.17 -14.94 -8.90
N GLU A 55 -35.23 -14.12 -8.99
CA GLU A 55 -35.71 -13.55 -10.26
C GLU A 55 -34.65 -12.68 -10.95
N ARG A 56 -33.81 -11.99 -10.17
CA ARG A 56 -32.75 -11.11 -10.66
C ARG A 56 -31.42 -11.45 -9.99
N PRO A 57 -30.61 -12.33 -10.60
CA PRO A 57 -29.23 -12.54 -10.16
C PRO A 57 -28.43 -11.23 -10.26
N SER A 58 -27.32 -11.16 -9.52
CA SER A 58 -26.48 -9.97 -9.47
C SER A 58 -25.06 -10.28 -9.95
N ASP A 59 -24.77 -9.91 -11.20
CA ASP A 59 -23.44 -10.05 -11.81
C ASP A 59 -22.34 -9.36 -10.98
N LEU A 60 -22.69 -8.23 -10.35
CA LEU A 60 -21.78 -7.51 -9.45
C LEU A 60 -21.41 -8.37 -8.22
N LEU A 61 -22.38 -9.06 -7.61
CA LEU A 61 -22.08 -9.97 -6.51
C LEU A 61 -21.30 -11.19 -7.01
N SER A 62 -21.61 -11.70 -8.21
CA SER A 62 -20.87 -12.81 -8.82
C SER A 62 -19.40 -12.49 -9.01
N ILE A 63 -19.04 -11.30 -9.51
CA ILE A 63 -17.63 -10.92 -9.66
C ILE A 63 -16.90 -10.81 -8.31
N PHE A 64 -17.57 -10.33 -7.26
CA PHE A 64 -16.98 -10.29 -5.91
C PHE A 64 -16.75 -11.70 -5.34
N VAL A 65 -17.72 -12.60 -5.52
CA VAL A 65 -17.57 -14.01 -5.11
C VAL A 65 -16.45 -14.69 -5.88
N LEU A 66 -16.35 -14.47 -7.20
CA LEU A 66 -15.28 -15.05 -8.03
C LEU A 66 -13.90 -14.50 -7.65
N LYS A 67 -13.79 -13.21 -7.34
CA LYS A 67 -12.56 -12.60 -6.81
C LYS A 67 -12.12 -13.21 -5.49
N ALA A 68 -13.07 -13.51 -4.60
CA ALA A 68 -12.78 -14.11 -3.30
C ALA A 68 -12.36 -15.59 -3.42
N LEU A 69 -13.04 -16.36 -4.27
CA LEU A 69 -12.83 -17.81 -4.38
C LEU A 69 -11.72 -18.21 -5.37
N LYS A 70 -11.48 -17.39 -6.40
CA LYS A 70 -10.50 -17.63 -7.47
C LYS A 70 -9.69 -16.36 -7.79
N PRO A 71 -9.00 -15.76 -6.81
CA PRO A 71 -8.25 -14.52 -7.00
C PRO A 71 -7.17 -14.64 -8.09
N GLU A 72 -6.61 -15.82 -8.32
CA GLU A 72 -5.63 -16.08 -9.37
C GLU A 72 -6.17 -15.81 -10.78
N LEU A 73 -7.49 -15.89 -10.98
CA LEU A 73 -8.15 -15.64 -12.26
C LEU A 73 -8.87 -14.29 -12.31
N TYR A 74 -9.47 -13.85 -11.19
CA TYR A 74 -10.41 -12.71 -11.20
C TYR A 74 -9.93 -11.49 -10.41
N ARG A 75 -8.76 -11.52 -9.75
CA ARG A 75 -8.24 -10.35 -9.02
C ARG A 75 -8.10 -9.13 -9.91
N ASP A 76 -8.21 -7.96 -9.30
CA ASP A 76 -7.86 -6.72 -9.98
C ASP A 76 -6.35 -6.67 -10.24
N THR A 77 -6.00 -6.29 -11.45
CA THR A 77 -4.62 -6.00 -11.84
C THR A 77 -4.45 -4.50 -11.92
N VAL A 78 -3.52 -3.96 -11.14
CA VAL A 78 -3.26 -2.52 -11.08
C VAL A 78 -1.81 -2.27 -11.47
N ASP A 79 -1.60 -1.47 -12.52
CA ASP A 79 -0.28 -0.96 -12.90
C ASP A 79 -0.06 0.42 -12.27
N HIS A 80 0.90 0.50 -11.35
CA HIS A 80 1.24 1.73 -10.66
C HIS A 80 2.51 2.34 -11.25
N ARG A 81 2.34 3.33 -12.13
CA ARG A 81 3.45 4.16 -12.60
C ARG A 81 3.64 5.36 -11.67
N VAL A 82 4.69 5.33 -10.86
CA VAL A 82 5.11 6.47 -10.04
C VAL A 82 6.05 7.36 -10.84
N VAL A 83 5.67 8.62 -11.05
CA VAL A 83 6.52 9.65 -11.69
C VAL A 83 6.76 10.79 -10.70
N GLY A 84 8.03 11.22 -10.59
CA GLY A 84 8.43 12.31 -9.71
C GLY A 84 9.84 12.78 -10.03
N LYS A 85 10.13 14.06 -9.77
CA LYS A 85 11.48 14.61 -9.85
C LYS A 85 12.15 14.40 -8.50
N VAL A 86 13.29 13.70 -8.49
CA VAL A 86 14.10 13.55 -7.28
C VAL A 86 15.21 14.59 -7.29
N GLN A 87 15.22 15.50 -6.32
CA GLN A 87 16.34 16.41 -6.09
C GLN A 87 17.28 15.77 -5.07
N HIS A 88 18.53 15.54 -5.46
CA HIS A 88 19.60 15.15 -4.56
C HIS A 88 20.51 16.34 -4.31
N THR A 89 20.83 16.62 -3.05
CA THR A 89 21.89 17.54 -2.66
C THR A 89 23.09 16.72 -2.23
N ILE A 90 24.19 16.79 -2.98
CA ILE A 90 25.46 16.16 -2.62
C ILE A 90 26.26 17.19 -1.83
N VAL A 91 26.58 16.87 -0.57
CA VAL A 91 27.54 17.64 0.23
C VAL A 91 28.91 16.98 0.07
N ILE A 92 29.87 17.71 -0.50
CA ILE A 92 31.26 17.27 -0.60
C ILE A 92 32.05 18.03 0.46
N ASP A 93 32.47 17.32 1.50
CA ASP A 93 33.42 17.85 2.48
C ASP A 93 34.83 17.84 1.86
N LEU A 94 35.34 19.01 1.52
CA LEU A 94 36.72 19.17 1.08
C LEU A 94 37.63 19.01 2.28
N VAL A 95 38.36 17.90 2.34
CA VAL A 95 39.46 17.72 3.29
C VAL A 95 40.67 18.49 2.77
N PRO A 96 41.19 19.51 3.49
CA PRO A 96 42.37 20.23 3.07
C PRO A 96 43.56 19.26 3.03
N ALA A 97 44.33 19.30 1.94
CA ALA A 97 45.52 18.48 1.77
C ALA A 97 46.51 18.74 2.92
N PRO A 98 47.14 17.70 3.50
CA PRO A 98 48.19 17.91 4.49
C PRO A 98 49.35 18.67 3.83
N ALA A 99 49.93 19.62 4.57
CA ALA A 99 51.09 20.38 4.11
C ALA A 99 52.23 19.41 3.76
N SER A 100 52.48 19.22 2.46
CA SER A 100 53.57 18.38 1.99
C SER A 100 54.90 18.98 2.42
N SER A 101 55.72 18.19 3.11
CA SER A 101 57.12 18.56 3.39
C SER A 101 57.88 18.77 2.07
N PRO A 102 58.86 19.69 2.01
CA PRO A 102 59.57 19.99 0.77
C PRO A 102 60.33 18.76 0.26
N VAL A 103 60.00 18.31 -0.95
CA VAL A 103 60.74 17.28 -1.68
C VAL A 103 62.07 17.90 -2.15
N PRO A 104 63.24 17.30 -1.86
CA PRO A 104 64.50 17.83 -2.37
C PRO A 104 64.57 17.65 -3.89
N ILE A 105 64.82 18.76 -4.61
CA ILE A 105 65.06 18.77 -6.05
C ILE A 105 66.41 18.09 -6.30
N ARG A 106 66.42 16.99 -7.08
CA ARG A 106 67.66 16.43 -7.63
C ARG A 106 68.01 17.16 -8.92
N GLU A 107 69.28 17.53 -9.03
CA GLU A 107 69.91 18.26 -10.12
C GLU A 107 69.65 17.58 -11.48
N VAL A 108 69.13 18.34 -12.44
CA VAL A 108 68.86 17.89 -13.81
C VAL A 108 70.17 17.93 -14.58
N ILE A 109 70.68 16.77 -14.97
CA ILE A 109 71.81 16.67 -15.92
C ILE A 109 71.24 16.96 -17.31
N ALA A 110 71.67 18.07 -17.92
CA ALA A 110 71.35 18.39 -19.30
C ALA A 110 71.98 17.35 -20.23
N LEU A 111 71.15 16.65 -21.01
CA LEU A 111 71.60 15.90 -22.18
C LEU A 111 71.46 16.86 -23.37
N GLU A 112 72.59 17.19 -23.99
CA GLU A 112 72.65 18.03 -25.18
C GLU A 112 72.02 17.29 -26.38
N ASP A 113 71.09 17.97 -27.06
CA ASP A 113 70.42 17.48 -28.27
C ASP A 113 71.40 17.43 -29.45
N GLY A 114 71.85 16.23 -29.79
CA GLY A 114 72.48 15.95 -31.07
C GLY A 114 71.43 15.66 -32.14
N GLY A 115 71.08 16.68 -32.94
CA GLY A 115 70.57 16.48 -34.31
C GLY A 115 71.61 15.74 -35.17
N ASP A 116 71.34 15.26 -36.37
CA ASP A 116 70.31 15.60 -37.35
C ASP A 116 70.32 14.48 -38.41
N ASP A 117 69.29 14.53 -39.26
CA ASP A 117 69.25 14.08 -40.65
C ASP A 117 68.72 12.66 -40.99
N PRO A 118 67.56 12.57 -41.69
CA PRO A 118 67.10 11.36 -42.34
C PRO A 118 67.53 11.34 -43.82
N GLY A 119 68.37 10.38 -44.19
CA GLY A 119 68.75 10.12 -45.58
C GLY A 119 68.18 8.81 -46.13
N GLU A 120 67.34 8.96 -47.16
CA GLU A 120 66.96 8.06 -48.28
C GLU A 120 66.32 6.68 -48.03
#